data_AF-A0A7L2D0N8-F1
#
_entry.id   AF-A0A7L2D0N8-F1
#
_cell.length_a   1.000
_cell.length_b   1.000
_cell.length_c   1.000
_cell.angle_alpha   90.00
_cell.angle_beta   90.00
_cell.angle_gamma   90.00
#
_symmetry.space_group_name_H-M   'P 1'
#
loop_
_entity.id
_entity.type
_entity.pdbx_description
1 polymer ?
#
loop_
_entity_poly.entity_id
_entity_poly.type
_entity_poly.pdbx_seq_one_letter_code
_entity_poly.pdbx_strand_id
1 'polypeptide(L)' 'RCPPPQVGVPAGRREQGVSGLRGSTRYSVRARARPDGLSYGGFWSPWSHPGTATTPPGER' A
#
# COMPACT_ATOMS: atom_id res chain seq x y z
N ARG A 1 -19.27 27.32 3.01
CA ARG A 1 -18.34 26.44 2.27
C ARG A 1 -18.12 25.19 3.12
N CYS A 2 -18.60 24.02 2.68
CA CYS A 2 -18.34 22.77 3.39
C CYS A 2 -16.88 22.34 3.15
N PRO A 3 -16.12 21.92 4.18
CA PRO A 3 -14.81 21.32 3.97
C PRO A 3 -14.95 20.04 3.12
N PRO A 4 -13.96 19.70 2.27
CA PRO A 4 -13.98 18.46 1.52
C PRO A 4 -14.08 17.27 2.49
N PRO A 5 -14.80 16.19 2.12
CA PRO A 5 -14.88 15.01 2.95
C PRO A 5 -13.48 14.45 3.14
N GLN A 6 -12.92 14.67 4.32
CA GLN A 6 -11.65 14.08 4.71
C GLN A 6 -11.96 12.62 5.00
N VAL A 7 -11.73 11.76 4.00
CA VAL A 7 -11.92 10.33 4.11
C VAL A 7 -11.06 9.84 5.27
N GLY A 8 -11.69 9.61 6.42
CA GLY A 8 -11.05 9.05 7.58
C GLY A 8 -10.57 7.65 7.21
N VAL A 9 -9.27 7.47 7.09
CA VAL A 9 -8.68 6.15 6.91
C VAL A 9 -8.99 5.36 8.20
N PRO A 10 -9.83 4.31 8.17
CA PRO A 10 -10.15 3.57 9.37
C PRO A 10 -8.87 2.95 9.96
N ALA A 11 -8.75 2.96 11.28
CA ALA A 11 -7.64 2.37 12.00
C ALA A 11 -7.46 0.91 11.56
N GLY A 12 -6.39 0.64 10.81
CA GLY A 12 -6.11 -0.67 10.20
C GLY A 12 -5.69 -0.60 8.72
N ARG A 13 -6.03 0.49 8.01
CA ARG A 13 -5.48 0.74 6.66
C ARG A 13 -4.15 1.47 6.76
N ARG A 14 -3.13 0.92 6.10
CA ARG A 14 -1.81 1.54 5.94
C ARG A 14 -1.55 1.77 4.45
N GLU A 15 -1.06 2.95 4.13
CA GLU A 15 -0.65 3.32 2.78
C GLU A 15 0.87 3.43 2.73
N GLN A 16 1.49 2.93 1.67
CA GLN A 16 2.93 2.98 1.51
C GLN A 16 3.26 3.32 0.06
N GLY A 17 3.95 4.43 -0.15
CA GLY A 17 4.43 4.85 -1.46
C GLY A 17 5.52 3.91 -1.96
N VAL A 18 5.43 3.53 -3.23
CA VAL A 18 6.45 2.74 -3.93
C VAL A 18 7.05 3.62 -5.03
N SER A 19 8.36 3.88 -4.95
CA SER A 19 9.09 4.75 -5.87
C SER A 19 10.05 3.94 -6.76
N GLY A 20 10.59 4.57 -7.81
CA GLY A 20 11.53 3.92 -8.73
C GLY A 20 10.89 2.94 -9.71
N LEU A 21 9.57 3.01 -9.90
CA LEU A 21 8.86 2.20 -10.89
C LEU A 21 9.03 2.81 -12.29
N ARG A 22 9.12 1.96 -13.31
CA ARG A 22 9.07 2.42 -14.70
C ARG A 22 7.67 2.93 -15.00
N GLY A 23 7.57 4.07 -15.69
CA GLY A 23 6.31 4.60 -16.16
C GLY A 23 5.65 3.68 -17.19
N SER A 24 4.33 3.83 -17.35
CA SER A 24 3.54 3.07 -18.32
C SER A 24 3.70 1.55 -18.24
N THR A 25 4.00 1.02 -17.04
CA THR A 25 4.31 -0.40 -16.83
C THR A 25 3.29 -0.99 -15.85
N ARG A 26 2.78 -2.19 -16.15
CA ARG A 26 1.86 -2.91 -15.27
C ARG A 26 2.64 -3.71 -14.23
N TYR A 27 2.34 -3.47 -12.96
CA TYR A 27 2.91 -4.17 -11.82
C TYR A 27 1.86 -5.01 -11.10
N SER A 28 2.30 -6.11 -10.47
CA SER A 28 1.51 -6.87 -9.51
C SER A 28 2.08 -6.67 -8.11
N VAL A 29 1.21 -6.33 -7.15
CA VAL A 29 1.59 -6.00 -5.78
C VAL A 29 0.85 -6.91 -4.80
N ARG A 30 1.52 -7.29 -3.71
CA ARG A 30 0.97 -8.07 -2.60
C ARG A 30 1.44 -7.49 -1.28
N ALA A 31 0.61 -7.55 -0.26
CA ALA A 31 0.93 -7.09 1.08
C ALA A 31 0.98 -8.26 2.06
N ARG A 32 1.75 -8.12 3.14
CA ARG A 32 1.77 -9.02 4.29
C ARG A 32 2.04 -8.22 5.57
N ALA A 33 1.54 -8.69 6.70
CA ALA A 33 1.70 -8.04 8.00
C ALA A 33 2.51 -8.92 8.95
N ARG A 34 3.22 -8.31 9.89
CA ARG A 34 3.80 -9.00 11.05
C ARG A 34 3.55 -8.17 12.30
N PRO A 35 3.51 -8.78 13.48
CA PRO A 35 3.54 -8.06 14.74
C PRO A 35 4.72 -7.09 14.80
N ASP A 36 4.54 -5.94 15.45
CA ASP A 36 5.52 -4.86 15.57
C ASP A 36 6.80 -5.28 16.30
N GLY A 37 6.75 -6.40 17.02
CA GLY A 37 7.89 -6.97 17.75
C GLY A 37 8.17 -6.29 19.09
N LEU A 38 7.49 -5.20 19.44
CA LEU A 38 7.59 -4.53 20.75
C LEU A 38 6.56 -5.11 21.73
N SER A 39 5.32 -5.28 21.29
CA SER A 39 4.22 -5.79 22.15
C SER A 39 3.99 -7.29 21.98
N TYR A 40 4.20 -7.80 20.77
CA TYR A 40 4.02 -9.22 20.43
C TYR A 40 5.09 -9.65 19.44
N GLY A 41 5.74 -10.79 19.71
CA GLY A 41 6.57 -11.49 18.74
C GLY A 41 5.73 -12.35 17.80
N GLY A 42 6.25 -12.67 16.61
CA GLY A 42 5.56 -13.58 15.69
C GLY A 42 6.08 -13.57 14.26
N PHE A 43 5.44 -14.40 13.44
CA PHE A 43 5.76 -14.57 12.03
C PHE A 43 5.00 -13.57 11.15
N TRP A 44 5.43 -13.46 9.90
CA TRP A 44 4.64 -12.80 8.87
C TRP A 44 3.34 -13.56 8.59
N SER A 45 2.29 -12.83 8.25
CA SER A 45 1.08 -13.38 7.65
C SER A 45 1.39 -14.02 6.30
N PRO A 46 0.47 -14.84 5.76
CA PRO A 46 0.43 -15.13 4.34
C PRO A 46 0.37 -13.84 3.51
N TRP A 47 0.78 -13.93 2.24
CA TRP A 47 0.58 -12.85 1.29
C TRP A 47 -0.90 -12.62 1.02
N SER A 48 -1.28 -11.36 0.81
CA SER A 48 -2.61 -11.00 0.29
C SER A 48 -2.80 -11.53 -1.14
N HIS A 49 -4.05 -11.50 -1.60
CA HIS A 49 -4.35 -11.60 -3.02
C HIS A 49 -3.59 -10.51 -3.79
N PRO A 50 -3.14 -10.80 -5.03
CA PRO A 50 -2.44 -9.83 -5.85
C PRO A 50 -3.38 -8.72 -6.33
N GLY A 51 -2.98 -7.48 -6.13
CA GLY A 51 -3.50 -6.33 -6.86
C GLY A 51 -2.64 -6.07 -8.10
N THR A 52 -3.24 -5.49 -9.14
CA THR A 52 -2.49 -5.02 -10.33
C THR A 52 -2.77 -3.55 -10.57
N ALA A 53 -1.74 -2.82 -10.97
CA ALA A 53 -1.85 -1.41 -11.30
C ALA A 53 -0.85 -1.06 -12.41
N THR A 54 -1.23 -0.10 -13.25
CA THR A 54 -0.32 0.49 -14.24
C THR A 54 0.18 1.81 -13.70
N THR A 55 1.49 2.02 -13.74
CA THR A 55 2.09 3.30 -13.37
C THR A 55 1.76 4.38 -14.40
N PRO A 56 1.57 5.64 -13.98
CA PRO A 56 1.46 6.75 -14.92
C PRO A 56 2.75 6.85 -15.77
N PRO A 57 2.69 7.51 -16.94
CA PRO A 57 3.89 7.84 -17.70
C PRO A 57 4.89 8.57 -16.81
N GLY A 58 6.18 8.28 -16.96
CA GLY A 58 7.21 9.07 -16.29
C GLY A 58 7.16 10.49 -16.82
N GLU A 59 7.01 11.47 -15.93
CA GLU A 59 7.22 12.87 -16.29
C GLU A 59 8.68 13.01 -16.73
N ARG A 60 8.90 13.49 -17.95
CA ARG A 60 10.22 13.69 -18.53
C ARG A 60 10.76 15.04 -18.10
#